data_AF-U2L275-F1
#
_entry.id   AF-U2L275-F1
#
_cell.length_a   1.000
_cell.length_b   1.000
_cell.length_c   1.000
_cell.angle_alpha   90.00
_cell.angle_beta   90.00
_cell.angle_gamma   90.00
#
_symmetry.space_group_name_H-M   'P 1'
#
loop_
_entity.id
_entity.type
_entity.pdbx_description
1 polymer ?
#
loop_
_entity_poly.entity_id
_entity_poly.type
_entity_poly.pdbx_seq_one_letter_code
_entity_poly.pdbx_strand_id
1 'polypeptide(L)'
;MSNLKAKEYRRFEDIKYIRKDGSEYWSARELADILDYSQWRNFEKVIDRAMIACENSGHEVTYDFADLSKIVEAGATRKSIKDYELTRYACYLIVQNGDPRKEVIALGQTYFAIQTYRQEIADHFNQLDEDRRRLGLWRH
;
A
#
# COMPACT_ATOMS: atom_id res chain seq x y z
N MET A 1 3.98 -14.82 -20.96
CA MET A 1 3.53 -13.57 -20.30
C MET A 1 2.52 -13.80 -19.18
N SER A 2 1.50 -14.68 -19.30
CA SER A 2 0.51 -14.88 -18.21
C SER A 2 1.10 -15.43 -16.91
N ASN A 3 2.07 -16.34 -17.00
CA ASN A 3 2.70 -16.98 -15.83
C ASN A 3 3.61 -16.03 -15.02
N LEU A 4 4.21 -15.04 -15.69
CA LEU A 4 5.06 -14.03 -15.05
C LEU A 4 4.22 -13.07 -14.20
N LYS A 5 3.08 -12.60 -14.74
CA LYS A 5 2.13 -11.76 -14.00
C LYS A 5 1.59 -12.48 -12.75
N ALA A 6 1.23 -13.75 -12.89
CA ALA A 6 0.75 -14.55 -11.76
C ALA A 6 1.81 -14.68 -10.64
N LYS A 7 3.08 -14.87 -11.01
CA LYS A 7 4.18 -14.95 -10.04
C LYS A 7 4.44 -13.61 -9.35
N GLU A 8 4.50 -12.51 -10.07
CA GLU A 8 4.77 -11.19 -9.47
C GLU A 8 3.58 -10.70 -8.64
N TYR A 9 2.34 -10.97 -9.06
CA TYR A 9 1.15 -10.67 -8.24
C TYR A 9 1.18 -11.44 -6.93
N ARG A 10 1.61 -12.71 -6.98
CA ARG A 10 1.77 -13.52 -5.79
C ARG A 10 2.80 -12.92 -4.82
N ARG A 11 3.89 -12.34 -5.31
CA ARG A 11 4.88 -11.68 -4.43
C ARG A 11 4.23 -10.55 -3.63
N PHE A 12 3.38 -9.71 -4.25
CA PHE A 12 2.67 -8.64 -3.54
C PHE A 12 1.65 -9.18 -2.53
N GLU A 13 0.98 -10.30 -2.83
CA GLU A 13 0.07 -10.98 -1.89
C GLU A 13 0.84 -11.66 -0.74
N ASP A 14 2.03 -12.21 -0.99
CA ASP A 14 2.81 -12.96 0.00
C ASP A 14 3.34 -12.07 1.14
N ILE A 15 3.55 -10.77 0.87
CA ILE A 15 3.95 -9.77 1.87
C ILE A 15 2.78 -8.92 2.38
N LYS A 16 1.55 -9.34 2.08
CA LYS A 16 0.35 -8.68 2.56
C LYS A 16 0.02 -9.20 3.96
N TYR A 17 -0.22 -8.26 4.86
CA TYR A 17 -0.64 -8.55 6.22
C TYR A 17 -2.09 -8.12 6.44
N ILE A 18 -2.76 -8.82 7.35
CA ILE A 18 -4.14 -8.53 7.75
C ILE A 18 -4.11 -8.17 9.24
N ARG A 19 -4.61 -6.97 9.57
CA ARG A 19 -4.80 -6.54 10.95
C ARG A 19 -5.97 -7.29 11.59
N LYS A 20 -6.10 -7.18 12.91
CA LYS A 20 -7.19 -7.81 13.66
C LYS A 20 -8.59 -7.33 13.24
N ASP A 21 -8.69 -6.11 12.73
CA ASP A 21 -9.94 -5.52 12.21
C ASP A 21 -10.25 -5.94 10.75
N GLY A 22 -9.39 -6.76 10.14
CA GLY A 22 -9.53 -7.22 8.76
C GLY A 22 -8.92 -6.28 7.72
N SER A 23 -8.38 -5.11 8.12
CA SER A 23 -7.72 -4.19 7.18
C SER A 23 -6.38 -4.76 6.71
N GLU A 24 -6.06 -4.53 5.44
CA GLU A 24 -4.81 -4.99 4.82
C GLU A 24 -3.70 -3.94 4.96
N TYR A 25 -2.45 -4.39 5.06
CA TYR A 25 -1.28 -3.53 5.01
C TYR A 25 -0.03 -4.23 4.48
N TRP A 26 0.98 -3.42 4.13
CA TRP A 26 2.29 -3.86 3.65
C TRP A 26 3.41 -3.13 4.40
N SER A 27 4.56 -3.78 4.59
CA SER A 27 5.79 -3.10 5.02
C SER A 27 6.45 -2.39 3.84
N ALA A 28 6.89 -1.15 4.04
CA ALA A 28 7.67 -0.43 3.04
C ALA A 28 9.02 -1.11 2.75
N ARG A 29 9.64 -1.75 3.75
CA ARG A 29 10.88 -2.51 3.55
C ARG A 29 10.69 -3.71 2.63
N GLU A 30 9.65 -4.51 2.87
CA GLU A 30 9.37 -5.67 2.02
C GLU A 30 8.91 -5.25 0.61
N LEU A 31 8.14 -4.17 0.52
CA LEU A 31 7.73 -3.61 -0.76
C LEU A 31 8.93 -3.09 -1.57
N ALA A 32 9.93 -2.50 -0.92
CA ALA A 32 11.17 -2.06 -1.58
C ALA A 32 11.89 -3.24 -2.26
N ASP A 33 12.00 -4.36 -1.56
CA ASP A 33 12.65 -5.56 -2.05
C ASP A 33 11.89 -6.19 -3.22
N ILE A 34 10.55 -6.21 -3.17
CA ILE A 34 9.74 -6.69 -4.29
C ILE A 34 9.86 -5.77 -5.50
N LEU A 35 9.87 -4.45 -5.30
CA LEU A 35 10.00 -3.46 -6.38
C LEU A 35 11.45 -3.28 -6.87
N ASP A 36 12.35 -4.19 -6.50
CA ASP A 36 13.76 -4.23 -6.89
C ASP A 36 14.56 -2.97 -6.52
N TYR A 37 14.27 -2.35 -5.37
CA TYR A 37 15.08 -1.25 -4.83
C TYR A 37 16.19 -1.75 -3.91
N SER A 38 17.37 -1.98 -4.48
CA SER A 38 18.55 -2.46 -3.73
C SER A 38 19.07 -1.48 -2.66
N GLN A 39 18.77 -0.19 -2.78
CA GLN A 39 19.18 0.83 -1.81
C GLN A 39 17.97 1.54 -1.24
N TRP A 40 17.78 1.41 0.08
CA TRP A 40 16.68 2.05 0.81
C TRP A 40 16.54 3.55 0.51
N ARG A 41 17.64 4.29 0.45
CA ARG A 41 17.64 5.74 0.16
C ARG A 41 16.96 6.08 -1.17
N ASN A 42 17.00 5.19 -2.15
CA ASN A 42 16.33 5.41 -3.44
C ASN A 42 14.84 5.15 -3.35
N PHE A 43 14.44 4.16 -2.54
CA PHE A 43 13.03 3.88 -2.27
C PHE A 43 12.39 4.94 -1.37
N GLU A 44 13.12 5.44 -0.37
CA GLU A 44 12.71 6.54 0.50
C GLU A 44 12.31 7.77 -0.31
N LYS A 45 13.08 8.14 -1.34
CA LYS A 45 12.71 9.23 -2.26
C LYS A 45 11.41 8.99 -3.04
N VAL A 46 11.03 7.73 -3.28
CA VAL A 46 9.77 7.38 -3.93
C VAL A 46 8.62 7.49 -2.92
N ILE A 47 8.84 7.02 -1.69
CA ILE A 47 7.90 7.20 -0.58
C ILE A 47 7.64 8.69 -0.35
N ASP A 48 8.67 9.53 -0.30
CA ASP A 48 8.53 10.97 -0.10
C ASP A 48 7.62 11.61 -1.17
N ARG A 49 7.79 11.23 -2.44
CA ARG A 49 6.92 11.71 -3.54
C ARG A 49 5.50 11.18 -3.41
N ALA A 50 5.34 9.93 -3.00
CA ALA A 50 4.04 9.31 -2.78
C ALA A 50 3.29 9.97 -1.62
N MET A 51 3.98 10.34 -0.53
CA MET A 51 3.42 11.11 0.59
C MET A 51 2.96 12.49 0.13
N ILE A 52 3.76 13.21 -0.67
CA ILE A 52 3.35 14.49 -1.26
C ILE A 52 2.11 14.32 -2.15
N ALA A 53 2.05 13.27 -2.97
CA ALA A 53 0.88 12.98 -3.79
C ALA A 53 -0.36 12.66 -2.94
N CYS A 54 -0.18 11.96 -1.82
CA CYS A 54 -1.23 11.64 -0.85
C CYS A 54 -1.82 12.93 -0.25
N GLU A 55 -0.95 13.81 0.27
CA GLU A 55 -1.32 15.10 0.85
C GLU A 55 -2.04 15.99 -0.18
N ASN A 56 -1.51 16.08 -1.40
CA ASN A 56 -2.12 16.86 -2.48
C ASN A 56 -3.49 16.30 -2.94
N SER A 57 -3.76 15.03 -2.66
CA SER A 57 -5.07 14.40 -2.92
C SER A 57 -6.05 14.60 -1.76
N GLY A 58 -5.66 15.33 -0.70
CA GLY A 58 -6.49 15.60 0.47
C GLY A 58 -6.51 14.48 1.52
N HIS A 59 -5.62 13.50 1.42
CA HIS A 59 -5.50 12.40 2.37
C HIS A 59 -4.53 12.73 3.49
N GLU A 60 -4.80 12.20 4.69
CA GLU A 60 -3.89 12.30 5.83
C GLU A 60 -2.72 11.33 5.65
N VAL A 61 -1.51 11.84 5.43
CA VAL A 61 -0.32 11.02 5.17
C VAL A 61 -0.07 9.97 6.26
N THR A 62 -0.29 10.31 7.53
CA THR A 62 -0.09 9.42 8.68
C THR A 62 -1.07 8.26 8.73
N TYR A 63 -2.23 8.37 8.09
CA TYR A 63 -3.18 7.26 7.95
C TYR A 63 -2.68 6.23 6.93
N ASP A 64 -2.15 6.70 5.81
CA ASP A 64 -1.74 5.86 4.69
C ASP A 64 -0.29 5.34 4.82
N PHE A 65 0.58 6.09 5.49
CA PHE A 65 2.01 5.83 5.69
C PHE A 65 2.37 5.88 7.18
N ALA A 66 1.89 4.93 7.97
CA ALA A 66 2.14 4.94 9.41
C ALA A 66 3.59 4.54 9.73
N ASP A 67 4.30 5.37 10.51
CA ASP A 67 5.72 5.15 10.83
C ASP A 67 5.90 3.96 11.79
N LEU A 68 6.68 2.96 11.36
CA LEU A 68 7.07 1.77 12.15
C LEU A 68 8.57 1.74 12.44
N SER A 69 9.25 2.89 12.34
CA SER A 69 10.69 3.01 12.54
C SER A 69 11.13 2.46 13.88
N LYS A 70 12.14 1.60 13.87
CA LYS A 70 12.74 1.03 15.08
C LYS A 70 14.10 1.64 15.33
N ILE A 71 14.34 2.05 16.58
CA ILE A 71 15.68 2.42 17.03
C ILE A 71 16.40 1.13 17.42
N VAL A 72 17.53 0.85 16.78
CA VAL A 72 18.42 -0.25 17.13
C VAL A 72 19.76 0.29 17.62
N GLU A 73 20.26 -0.28 18.71
CA GLU A 73 21.61 -0.01 19.20
C GLU A 73 22.61 -0.90 18.45
N ALA A 74 23.57 -0.27 17.79
CA ALA A 74 24.65 -0.93 17.09
C ALA A 74 25.98 -0.44 17.67
N GLY A 75 26.47 -1.12 18.70
CA GLY A 75 27.66 -0.70 19.44
C GLY A 75 27.44 0.65 20.15
N ALA A 76 28.37 1.59 20.00
CA ALA A 76 28.28 2.92 20.60
C ALA A 76 27.38 3.91 19.81
N THR A 77 26.67 3.45 18.77
CA THR A 77 25.86 4.31 17.89
C THR A 77 24.43 3.80 17.80
N ARG A 78 23.46 4.73 17.86
CA ARG A 78 22.04 4.43 17.61
C ARG A 78 21.74 4.60 16.12
N LYS A 79 21.19 3.58 15.48
CA LYS A 79 20.68 3.67 14.10
C LYS A 79 19.17 3.52 14.12
N SER A 80 18.46 4.44 13.45
CA SER A 80 17.03 4.25 13.18
C SER A 80 16.89 3.45 11.88
N ILE A 81 16.20 2.31 11.96
CA ILE A 81 15.74 1.59 10.78
C ILE A 81 14.36 2.12 10.47
N LYS A 82 14.29 3.02 9.48
CA LYS A 82 13.01 3.56 9.00
C LYS A 82 12.18 2.47 8.33
N ASP A 83 10.91 2.39 8.65
CA ASP A 83 9.94 1.56 7.94
C ASP A 83 8.55 2.19 8.06
N TYR A 84 7.64 1.81 7.17
CA TYR A 84 6.26 2.30 7.17
C TYR A 84 5.31 1.14 6.99
N GLU A 85 4.21 1.20 7.73
CA GLU A 85 3.00 0.44 7.44
C GLU A 85 2.24 1.19 6.34
N LEU A 86 2.02 0.51 5.23
CA LEU A 86 1.43 1.08 4.02
C LEU A 86 0.03 0.52 3.83
N THR A 87 -0.95 1.39 3.69
CA THR A 87 -2.27 1.00 3.17
C THR A 87 -2.15 0.56 1.70
N ARG A 88 -3.21 -0.05 1.18
CA ARG A 88 -3.31 -0.35 -0.26
C ARG A 88 -3.17 0.91 -1.11
N TYR A 89 -3.75 2.03 -0.64
CA TYR A 89 -3.67 3.31 -1.33
C TYR A 89 -2.24 3.88 -1.33
N ALA A 90 -1.53 3.80 -0.21
CA ALA A 90 -0.11 4.16 -0.16
C ALA A 90 0.74 3.33 -1.13
N CYS A 91 0.50 2.02 -1.20
CA CYS A 91 1.19 1.15 -2.16
C CYS A 91 0.92 1.56 -3.61
N TYR A 92 -0.33 1.92 -3.94
CA TYR A 92 -0.72 2.46 -5.24
C TYR A 92 0.02 3.77 -5.60
N LEU A 93 0.15 4.70 -4.65
CA LEU A 93 0.89 5.94 -4.86
C LEU A 93 2.40 5.71 -5.01
N ILE A 94 2.98 4.76 -4.26
CA ILE A 94 4.39 4.38 -4.37
C ILE A 94 4.70 3.83 -5.77
N VAL A 95 3.90 2.91 -6.30
CA VAL A 95 4.15 2.35 -7.64
C VAL A 95 3.92 3.36 -8.75
N GLN A 96 3.03 4.35 -8.57
CA GLN A 96 2.89 5.46 -9.51
C GLN A 96 4.10 6.39 -9.54
N ASN A 97 4.78 6.56 -8.40
CA ASN A 97 5.95 7.45 -8.25
C ASN A 97 7.30 6.71 -8.42
N GLY A 98 7.27 5.40 -8.65
CA GLY A 98 8.44 4.56 -8.85
C GLY A 98 9.14 4.76 -10.20
N ASP A 99 10.27 4.09 -10.43
CA ASP A 99 11.02 4.19 -11.69
C ASP A 99 10.32 3.40 -12.81
N PRO A 100 9.71 4.04 -13.81
CA PRO A 100 8.96 3.35 -14.86
C PRO A 100 9.85 2.45 -15.75
N ARG A 101 11.17 2.56 -15.65
CA ARG A 101 12.12 1.68 -16.35
C ARG A 101 12.19 0.27 -15.75
N LYS A 102 11.69 0.07 -14.52
CA LYS A 102 11.63 -1.24 -13.87
C LYS A 102 10.33 -1.94 -14.24
N GLU A 103 10.41 -3.13 -14.84
CA GLU A 103 9.21 -3.91 -15.23
C GLU A 103 8.28 -4.20 -14.03
N VAL A 104 8.87 -4.46 -12.85
CA VAL A 104 8.11 -4.71 -11.61
C VAL A 104 7.29 -3.50 -11.15
N ILE A 105 7.70 -2.27 -11.50
CA ILE A 105 6.89 -1.06 -11.24
C ILE A 105 5.61 -1.07 -12.08
N ALA A 106 5.71 -1.39 -13.38
CA ALA A 106 4.53 -1.47 -14.25
C ALA A 106 3.56 -2.58 -13.82
N LEU A 107 4.10 -3.70 -13.31
CA LEU A 107 3.29 -4.78 -12.74
C LEU A 107 2.61 -4.35 -11.43
N GLY A 108 3.34 -3.69 -10.54
CA GLY A 108 2.79 -3.13 -9.30
C GLY A 108 1.69 -2.12 -9.56
N GLN A 109 1.86 -1.22 -10.54
CA GLN A 109 0.83 -0.27 -10.98
C GLN A 109 -0.46 -0.99 -11.38
N THR A 110 -0.34 -2.05 -12.18
CA THR A 110 -1.50 -2.83 -12.63
C THR A 110 -2.17 -3.54 -11.45
N TYR A 111 -1.38 -4.19 -10.59
CA TYR A 111 -1.87 -4.93 -9.43
C TYR A 111 -2.62 -4.02 -8.44
N PHE A 112 -1.98 -2.95 -7.97
CA PHE A 112 -2.57 -2.06 -6.97
C PHE A 112 -3.72 -1.22 -7.54
N ALA A 113 -3.70 -0.82 -8.81
CA ALA A 113 -4.84 -0.16 -9.44
C ALA A 113 -6.08 -1.08 -9.49
N ILE A 114 -5.90 -2.35 -9.90
CA ILE A 114 -7.00 -3.31 -9.96
C ILE A 114 -7.55 -3.60 -8.56
N GLN A 115 -6.69 -3.79 -7.56
CA GLN A 115 -7.17 -4.12 -6.21
C GLN A 115 -7.86 -2.95 -5.52
N THR A 116 -7.38 -1.73 -5.70
CA THR A 116 -8.06 -0.54 -5.18
C THR A 116 -9.44 -0.39 -5.83
N TYR A 117 -9.53 -0.53 -7.16
CA TYR A 117 -10.82 -0.48 -7.87
C TYR A 117 -11.81 -1.56 -7.42
N ARG A 118 -11.34 -2.81 -7.22
CA ARG A 118 -12.21 -3.91 -6.76
C ARG A 118 -12.74 -3.66 -5.35
N GLN A 119 -11.93 -3.07 -4.47
CA GLN A 119 -12.38 -2.71 -3.13
C GLN A 119 -13.38 -1.58 -3.15
N GLU A 120 -13.12 -0.50 -3.88
CA GLU A 120 -14.05 0.63 -4.01
C GLU A 120 -15.43 0.15 -4.47
N ILE A 121 -15.46 -0.74 -5.47
CA ILE A 121 -16.70 -1.36 -5.94
C ILE A 121 -17.38 -2.18 -4.82
N ALA A 122 -16.63 -3.02 -4.11
CA ALA A 122 -17.18 -3.86 -3.04
C ALA A 122 -17.76 -3.00 -1.90
N ASP A 123 -17.06 -1.94 -1.51
CA ASP A 123 -17.48 -1.00 -0.47
C ASP A 123 -18.74 -0.24 -0.90
N HIS A 124 -18.80 0.21 -2.16
CA HIS A 124 -20.01 0.83 -2.73
C HIS A 124 -21.22 -0.09 -2.72
N PHE A 125 -21.06 -1.38 -3.08
CA PHE A 125 -22.17 -2.34 -3.02
C PHE A 125 -22.65 -2.59 -1.59
N ASN A 126 -21.72 -2.73 -0.64
CA ASN A 126 -22.06 -2.91 0.78
C ASN A 126 -22.84 -1.71 1.33
N GLN A 127 -22.44 -0.48 1.00
CA GLN A 127 -23.15 0.74 1.41
C GLN A 127 -24.58 0.77 0.88
N LEU A 128 -24.78 0.45 -0.41
CA LEU A 128 -26.11 0.39 -1.01
C LEU A 128 -27.03 -0.64 -0.33
N ASP A 129 -26.47 -1.79 0.07
CA ASP A 129 -27.22 -2.83 0.78
C ASP A 129 -27.57 -2.41 2.22
N GLU A 130 -26.65 -1.74 2.92
CA GLU A 130 -26.92 -1.19 4.26
C GLU A 130 -28.00 -0.10 4.23
N ASP A 131 -27.94 0.82 3.27
CA ASP A 131 -28.94 1.88 3.10
C ASP A 131 -30.33 1.29 2.79
N ARG A 132 -30.39 0.24 1.96
CA ARG A 132 -31.64 -0.50 1.70
C ARG A 132 -32.21 -1.14 2.96
N ARG A 133 -31.37 -1.78 3.80
CA ARG A 133 -31.82 -2.33 5.09
C ARG A 133 -32.32 -1.24 6.02
N ARG A 134 -31.60 -0.11 6.11
CA ARG A 134 -32.00 1.04 6.93
C ARG A 134 -33.36 1.56 6.50
N LEU A 135 -33.58 1.81 5.20
CA LEU A 135 -34.86 2.29 4.66
C LEU A 135 -36.02 1.28 4.86
N GLY A 136 -35.73 -0.03 4.87
CA GLY A 136 -36.71 -1.08 5.18
C GLY A 136 -37.17 -1.08 6.64
N LEU A 137 -36.29 -0.71 7.58
CA LEU A 137 -36.60 -0.64 9.02
C LEU A 137 -37.47 0.56 9.40
N TRP A 138 -37.46 1.66 8.62
CA TRP A 138 -38.29 2.85 8.85
C TRP A 138 -39.70 2.75 8.25
N ARG A 139 -40.05 1.61 7.63
CA ARG A 139 -41.36 1.40 6.97
C ARG A 139 -42.40 0.67 7.84
N HIS A 140 -42.21 0.57 9.15
CA HIS A 140 -43.21 0.03 10.09
C HIS A 140 -43.51 1.03 11.20
#